data_AF-T1A4W1-F1
#
_entry.id   AF-T1A4W1-F1
#
_cell.length_a   1.000
_cell.length_b   1.000
_cell.length_c   1.000
_cell.angle_alpha   90.00
_cell.angle_beta   90.00
_cell.angle_gamma   90.00
#
_symmetry.space_group_name_H-M   'P 1'
#
loop_
_entity.id
_entity.type
_entity.pdbx_description
1 polymer ?
#
loop_
_entity_poly.entity_id
_entity_poly.type
_entity_poly.pdbx_seq_one_letter_code
_entity_poly.pdbx_strand_id
1 'polypeptide(L)'
;MDRKILAVLCNKDVAGELQELSFGVGDSHQKGKTVGLIRCEGGQIVYKPRSLKVDAVLFDFIKELVENHSTLSTIRIPRVVALADHGWAEFVDHQHAIGDEELSKFYQGIGHWLAIMRLLGGCDFHAENMIAHRSSPVIVDCETLFTTKN
;
A
#
# COMPACT_ATOMS: atom_id res chain seq x y z
N MET A 1 21.28 -5.34 4.07
CA MET A 1 21.76 -4.05 4.63
C MET A 1 20.60 -3.25 5.23
N ASP A 2 19.38 -3.44 4.72
CA ASP A 2 18.22 -2.59 5.02
C ASP A 2 17.50 -2.88 6.34
N ARG A 3 17.86 -3.94 7.08
CA ARG A 3 17.16 -4.35 8.32
C ARG A 3 16.92 -3.19 9.31
N LYS A 4 17.87 -2.24 9.40
CA LYS A 4 17.79 -1.09 10.32
C LYS A 4 16.69 -0.09 9.96
N ILE A 5 16.30 -0.01 8.69
CA ILE A 5 15.29 0.95 8.21
C ILE A 5 13.89 0.34 8.12
N LEU A 6 13.74 -0.96 8.38
CA LEU A 6 12.44 -1.67 8.28
C LEU A 6 11.58 -1.56 9.54
N ALA A 7 12.15 -1.14 10.66
CA ALA A 7 11.42 -0.99 11.93
C ALA A 7 10.18 -0.08 11.79
N VAL A 8 10.26 0.95 10.94
CA VAL A 8 9.15 1.90 10.70
C VAL A 8 7.94 1.26 10.00
N LEU A 9 8.11 0.07 9.40
CA LEU A 9 7.08 -0.68 8.70
C LEU A 9 6.51 -1.83 9.54
N CYS A 10 7.09 -2.08 10.72
CA CYS A 10 6.66 -3.13 11.63
C CYS A 10 5.72 -2.56 12.70
N ASN A 11 4.88 -3.43 13.26
CA ASN A 11 3.98 -3.05 14.37
C ASN A 11 4.75 -2.92 15.69
N LYS A 12 5.93 -3.54 15.78
CA LYS A 12 6.88 -3.37 16.88
C LYS A 12 8.02 -2.49 16.38
N ASP A 13 8.56 -1.60 17.23
CA ASP A 13 9.67 -0.66 16.92
C ASP A 13 10.99 -1.34 16.48
N VAL A 14 10.98 -2.65 16.29
CA VAL A 14 12.05 -3.48 15.72
C VAL A 14 11.45 -4.54 14.81
N ALA A 15 12.08 -4.81 13.67
CA ALA A 15 11.67 -5.90 12.79
C ALA A 15 11.91 -7.29 13.42
N GLY A 16 12.94 -7.44 14.28
CA GLY A 16 13.28 -8.71 14.91
C GLY A 16 13.95 -9.70 13.95
N GLU A 17 13.94 -10.99 14.28
CA GLU A 17 14.49 -12.06 13.45
C GLU A 17 13.55 -12.43 12.28
N LEU A 18 14.14 -12.86 11.15
CA LEU A 18 13.39 -13.36 10.00
C LEU A 18 12.85 -14.75 10.34
N GLN A 19 11.54 -14.92 10.18
CA GLN A 19 10.85 -16.18 10.45
C GLN A 19 10.43 -16.89 9.16
N GLU A 20 9.99 -16.14 8.15
CA GLU A 20 9.48 -16.70 6.89
C GLU A 20 9.69 -15.75 5.72
N LEU A 21 9.90 -16.31 4.53
CA LEU A 21 10.00 -15.61 3.27
C LEU A 21 9.16 -16.33 2.22
N SER A 22 8.18 -15.65 1.65
CA SER A 22 7.29 -16.17 0.62
C SER A 22 7.38 -15.29 -0.63
N PHE A 23 7.56 -15.90 -1.80
CA PHE A 23 7.52 -15.21 -3.10
C PHE A 23 6.29 -15.65 -3.88
N GLY A 24 5.79 -14.81 -4.79
CA GLY A 24 4.64 -15.18 -5.63
C GLY A 24 3.29 -14.71 -5.11
N VAL A 25 3.24 -13.75 -4.18
CA VAL A 25 2.00 -13.21 -3.61
C VAL A 25 1.39 -12.09 -4.48
N GLY A 26 1.73 -12.05 -5.77
CA GLY A 26 1.27 -11.05 -6.74
C GLY A 26 1.83 -11.33 -8.15
N ASP A 27 1.40 -10.55 -9.14
CA ASP A 27 1.81 -10.76 -10.54
C ASP A 27 3.32 -10.55 -10.74
N SER A 28 3.91 -11.44 -11.53
CA SER A 28 5.32 -11.35 -11.91
C SER A 28 5.51 -10.24 -12.93
N HIS A 29 6.05 -9.10 -12.51
CA HIS A 29 6.44 -8.02 -13.42
C HIS A 29 7.95 -7.76 -13.39
N GLN A 30 8.51 -7.48 -14.56
CA GLN A 30 9.93 -7.25 -14.82
C GLN A 30 10.85 -8.47 -14.66
N LYS A 31 10.95 -9.30 -15.71
CA LYS A 31 12.04 -10.28 -15.91
C LYS A 31 12.20 -11.31 -14.76
N GLY A 32 11.10 -11.75 -14.15
CA GLY A 32 11.10 -12.82 -13.13
C GLY A 32 11.39 -12.35 -11.70
N LYS A 33 11.37 -11.04 -11.42
CA LYS A 33 11.36 -10.54 -10.04
C LYS A 33 9.93 -10.51 -9.51
N THR A 34 9.72 -11.00 -8.30
CA THR A 34 8.37 -11.13 -7.73
C THR A 34 8.29 -10.43 -6.38
N VAL A 35 7.11 -9.90 -6.07
CA VAL A 35 6.78 -9.39 -4.73
C VAL A 35 7.03 -10.48 -3.69
N GLY A 36 7.71 -10.11 -2.62
CA GLY A 36 8.03 -11.00 -1.50
C GLY A 36 7.29 -10.60 -0.24
N LEU A 37 6.61 -11.54 0.41
CA LEU A 37 6.09 -11.38 1.75
C LEU A 37 7.12 -11.89 2.75
N ILE A 38 7.48 -11.04 3.71
CA ILE A 38 8.51 -11.32 4.70
C ILE A 38 7.86 -11.26 6.08
N ARG A 39 7.94 -12.36 6.82
CA ARG A 39 7.50 -12.42 8.21
C ARG A 39 8.72 -12.35 9.11
N CYS A 40 8.71 -11.35 9.97
CA CYS A 40 9.67 -11.21 11.05
C CYS A 40 8.93 -11.22 12.39
N GLU A 41 9.66 -11.35 13.49
CA GLU A 41 9.08 -11.31 14.85
C GLU A 41 8.33 -9.99 15.15
N GLY A 42 8.75 -8.90 14.52
CA GLY A 42 8.15 -7.57 14.60
C GLY A 42 6.88 -7.38 13.78
N GLY A 43 6.56 -8.31 12.88
CA GLY A 43 5.42 -8.24 11.98
C GLY A 43 5.76 -8.66 10.55
N GLN A 44 4.82 -8.41 9.64
CA GLN A 44 4.97 -8.71 8.22
C GLN A 44 5.30 -7.43 7.45
N ILE A 45 6.14 -7.58 6.42
CA ILE A 45 6.51 -6.51 5.50
C ILE A 45 6.55 -7.06 4.07
N VAL A 46 6.33 -6.18 3.10
CA VAL A 46 6.28 -6.55 1.68
C VAL A 46 7.51 -5.99 0.98
N TYR A 47 8.32 -6.86 0.40
CA TYR A 47 9.39 -6.49 -0.52
C TYR A 47 8.85 -6.35 -1.93
N LYS A 48 9.17 -5.23 -2.58
CA LYS A 48 8.84 -4.97 -3.97
C LYS A 48 10.13 -4.74 -4.76
N PRO A 49 10.37 -5.49 -5.85
CA PRO A 49 11.58 -5.37 -6.66
C PRO A 49 11.53 -4.17 -7.63
N ARG A 50 10.97 -3.04 -7.16
CA ARG A 50 10.87 -1.76 -7.87
C ARG A 50 10.99 -0.61 -6.89
N SER A 51 11.36 0.57 -7.38
CA SER A 51 11.29 1.81 -6.60
C SER A 51 9.86 2.08 -6.12
N LEU A 52 9.72 2.50 -4.86
CA LEU A 52 8.44 2.91 -4.24
C LEU A 52 8.29 4.43 -4.10
N LYS A 53 9.03 5.21 -4.90
CA LYS A 53 8.98 6.68 -4.83
C LYS A 53 7.58 7.24 -5.12
N VAL A 54 6.86 6.65 -6.07
CA VAL A 54 5.48 7.05 -6.40
C VAL A 54 4.56 6.74 -5.22
N ASP A 55 4.67 5.55 -4.64
CA ASP A 55 3.91 5.16 -3.45
C ASP A 55 4.18 6.13 -2.28
N ALA A 56 5.43 6.54 -2.05
CA ALA A 56 5.80 7.50 -1.01
C ALA A 56 5.20 8.90 -1.24
N VAL A 57 5.29 9.44 -2.47
CA VAL A 57 4.72 10.76 -2.81
C VAL A 57 3.20 10.74 -2.68
N LEU A 58 2.55 9.66 -3.12
CA LEU A 58 1.10 9.53 -2.99
C LEU A 58 0.69 9.36 -1.52
N PHE A 59 1.46 8.63 -0.71
CA PHE A 59 1.24 8.55 0.74
C PHE A 59 1.22 9.94 1.39
N ASP A 60 2.24 10.76 1.13
CA ASP A 60 2.34 12.10 1.72
C ASP A 60 1.20 13.02 1.23
N PHE A 61 0.87 12.96 -0.07
CA PHE A 61 -0.26 13.71 -0.62
C PHE A 61 -1.60 13.35 0.03
N ILE A 62 -1.88 12.06 0.18
CA ILE A 62 -3.11 11.57 0.80
C ILE A 62 -3.16 11.93 2.28
N LYS A 63 -2.04 11.79 2.98
CA LYS A 63 -1.93 12.18 4.39
C LYS A 63 -2.27 13.66 4.57
N GLU A 64 -1.64 14.53 3.80
CA GLU A 64 -1.90 15.97 3.80
C GLU A 64 -3.37 16.29 3.50
N LEU A 65 -3.95 15.64 2.49
CA LEU A 65 -5.35 15.83 2.10
C LEU A 65 -6.32 15.41 3.22
N VAL A 66 -6.08 14.27 3.86
CA VAL A 66 -6.95 13.76 4.94
C VAL A 66 -6.82 14.63 6.20
N GLU A 67 -5.59 14.98 6.58
CA GLU A 67 -5.32 15.77 7.78
C GLU A 67 -5.85 17.21 7.68
N ASN A 68 -5.71 17.85 6.50
CA ASN A 68 -6.01 19.29 6.35
C ASN A 68 -7.29 19.60 5.57
N HIS A 69 -7.83 18.65 4.80
CA HIS A 69 -8.93 18.93 3.86
C HIS A 69 -10.08 17.91 3.87
N SER A 70 -9.94 16.77 4.53
CA SER A 70 -10.98 15.73 4.54
C SER A 70 -10.92 14.85 5.79
N THR A 71 -11.47 15.35 6.90
CA THR A 71 -11.50 14.66 8.19
C THR A 71 -12.34 13.37 8.20
N LEU A 72 -13.13 13.11 7.16
CA LEU A 72 -14.02 11.94 7.06
C LEU A 72 -13.51 10.85 6.11
N SER A 73 -12.42 11.08 5.37
CA SER A 73 -11.93 10.09 4.41
C SER A 73 -11.14 8.97 5.08
N THR A 74 -11.37 7.74 4.63
CA THR A 74 -10.70 6.52 5.11
C THR A 74 -9.69 5.95 4.10
N ILE A 75 -9.42 6.67 3.01
CA ILE A 75 -8.48 6.23 1.99
C ILE A 75 -7.06 6.17 2.55
N ARG A 76 -6.28 5.19 2.09
CA ARG A 76 -4.93 4.97 2.64
C ARG A 76 -3.97 4.43 1.59
N ILE A 77 -2.72 4.84 1.72
CA ILE A 77 -1.56 4.20 1.08
C ILE A 77 -0.73 3.53 2.18
N PRO A 78 -0.14 2.34 1.96
CA PRO A 78 0.78 1.75 2.89
C PRO A 78 1.98 2.66 3.14
N ARG A 79 2.48 2.72 4.38
CA ARG A 79 3.83 3.26 4.64
C ARG A 79 4.86 2.49 3.82
N VAL A 80 5.83 3.21 3.27
CA VAL A 80 6.89 2.63 2.43
C VAL A 80 8.28 3.15 2.81
N VAL A 81 9.28 2.33 2.54
CA VAL A 81 10.69 2.71 2.47
C VAL A 81 11.11 2.53 1.01
N ALA A 82 11.24 3.65 0.30
CA ALA A 82 11.61 3.67 -1.10
C ALA A 82 13.15 3.70 -1.26
N LEU A 83 13.69 2.73 -2.01
CA LEU A 83 15.10 2.69 -2.40
C LEU A 83 15.20 2.84 -3.92
N ALA A 84 16.43 2.85 -4.45
CA ALA A 84 16.69 3.21 -5.85
C ALA A 84 16.06 2.23 -6.85
N ASP A 85 16.19 0.93 -6.60
CA ASP A 85 15.80 -0.16 -7.49
C ASP A 85 14.85 -1.19 -6.85
N HIS A 86 14.50 -0.98 -5.58
CA HIS A 86 13.56 -1.80 -4.82
C HIS A 86 12.94 -0.97 -3.70
N GLY A 87 12.04 -1.56 -2.93
CA GLY A 87 11.55 -0.95 -1.71
C GLY A 87 10.72 -1.89 -0.88
N TRP A 88 10.30 -1.35 0.26
CA TRP A 88 9.60 -2.08 1.29
C TRP A 88 8.30 -1.37 1.62
N ALA A 89 7.19 -2.10 1.73
CA ALA A 89 5.91 -1.58 2.18
C ALA A 89 5.49 -2.27 3.47
N GLU A 90 4.74 -1.56 4.31
CA GLU A 90 4.04 -2.21 5.41
C GLU A 90 3.07 -3.25 4.86
N PHE A 91 2.91 -4.35 5.59
CA PHE A 91 1.91 -5.35 5.23
C PHE A 91 0.51 -4.85 5.61
N VAL A 92 -0.44 -5.04 4.70
CA VAL A 92 -1.85 -4.73 4.90
C VAL A 92 -2.63 -6.01 4.71
N ASP A 93 -3.25 -6.50 5.77
CA ASP A 93 -4.11 -7.67 5.71
C ASP A 93 -5.51 -7.28 5.24
N HIS A 94 -6.15 -8.21 4.54
CA HIS A 94 -7.55 -8.06 4.18
C HIS A 94 -8.43 -8.28 5.42
N GLN A 95 -9.24 -7.29 5.77
CA GLN A 95 -10.22 -7.38 6.85
C GLN A 95 -11.58 -6.89 6.37
N HIS A 96 -12.62 -7.70 6.56
CA HIS A 96 -13.99 -7.27 6.31
C HIS A 96 -14.39 -6.12 7.21
N ALA A 97 -15.16 -5.18 6.65
CA ALA A 97 -15.86 -4.15 7.40
C ALA A 97 -16.77 -4.77 8.48
N ILE A 98 -16.79 -4.16 9.66
CA ILE A 98 -17.69 -4.55 10.75
C ILE A 98 -18.94 -3.67 10.68
N GLY A 99 -20.03 -4.27 10.19
CA GLY A 99 -21.34 -3.62 10.12
C GLY A 99 -21.44 -2.52 9.05
N ASP A 100 -22.63 -1.93 8.98
CA ASP A 100 -23.01 -1.03 7.89
C ASP A 100 -22.26 0.30 7.90
N GLU A 101 -21.83 0.77 9.08
CA GLU A 101 -21.11 2.03 9.21
C GLU A 101 -19.72 1.95 8.56
N GLU A 102 -18.92 0.92 8.89
CA GLU A 102 -17.62 0.72 8.26
C GLU A 102 -17.76 0.42 6.77
N LEU A 103 -18.78 -0.35 6.38
CA LEU A 103 -19.04 -0.67 4.99
C LEU A 103 -19.37 0.59 4.18
N SER A 104 -20.21 1.48 4.74
CA SER A 104 -20.54 2.76 4.11
C SER A 104 -19.30 3.63 3.93
N LYS A 105 -18.47 3.75 4.97
CA LYS A 105 -17.20 4.50 4.90
C LYS A 105 -16.23 3.91 3.88
N PHE A 106 -16.16 2.59 3.78
CA PHE A 106 -15.34 1.91 2.76
C PHE A 106 -15.74 2.30 1.34
N TYR A 107 -17.03 2.25 1.01
CA TYR A 107 -17.51 2.65 -0.31
C TYR A 107 -17.40 4.15 -0.57
N GLN A 108 -17.57 5.00 0.45
CA GLN A 108 -17.26 6.43 0.34
C GLN A 108 -15.78 6.66 0.03
N GLY A 109 -14.88 5.92 0.69
CA GLY A 109 -13.45 5.93 0.40
C GLY A 109 -13.12 5.51 -1.03
N ILE A 110 -13.82 4.52 -1.59
CA ILE A 110 -13.70 4.16 -3.02
C ILE A 110 -14.07 5.36 -3.90
N GLY A 111 -15.15 6.07 -3.57
CA GLY A 111 -15.54 7.31 -4.26
C GLY A 111 -14.47 8.39 -4.20
N HIS A 112 -13.82 8.57 -3.04
CA HIS A 112 -12.70 9.50 -2.90
C HIS A 112 -11.50 9.09 -3.78
N TRP A 113 -11.18 7.80 -3.83
CA TRP A 113 -10.14 7.29 -4.72
C TRP A 113 -10.45 7.57 -6.19
N LEU A 114 -11.68 7.34 -6.63
CA LEU A 114 -12.10 7.64 -8.00
C LEU A 114 -11.95 9.13 -8.34
N ALA A 115 -12.29 10.03 -7.40
CA ALA A 115 -12.11 11.46 -7.59
C ALA A 115 -10.62 11.85 -7.71
N ILE A 116 -9.76 11.28 -6.87
CA ILE A 116 -8.31 11.52 -6.90
C ILE A 116 -7.69 10.97 -8.18
N MET A 117 -8.06 9.76 -8.58
CA MET A 117 -7.59 9.17 -9.84
C MET A 117 -8.02 10.03 -11.04
N ARG A 118 -9.25 10.53 -11.04
CA ARG A 118 -9.73 11.45 -12.07
C ARG A 118 -8.93 12.75 -12.11
N LEU A 119 -8.57 13.31 -10.96
CA LEU A 119 -7.77 14.53 -10.85
C LEU A 119 -6.34 14.34 -11.35
N LEU A 120 -5.70 13.22 -10.99
CA LEU A 120 -4.31 12.94 -11.33
C LEU A 120 -4.13 12.33 -12.74
N GLY A 121 -5.22 12.05 -13.44
CA GLY A 121 -5.18 11.37 -14.75
C GLY A 121 -4.82 9.87 -14.64
N GLY A 122 -5.05 9.26 -13.48
CA GLY A 122 -4.79 7.83 -13.27
C GLY A 122 -5.70 6.96 -14.13
N CYS A 123 -5.16 5.86 -14.66
CA CYS A 123 -5.78 5.12 -15.76
C CYS A 123 -6.14 3.66 -15.43
N ASP A 124 -5.63 3.08 -14.34
CA ASP A 124 -5.75 1.64 -14.06
C ASP A 124 -6.13 1.34 -12.59
N PHE A 125 -7.30 1.83 -12.17
CA PHE A 125 -7.85 1.55 -10.84
C PHE A 125 -8.61 0.21 -10.83
N HIS A 126 -7.90 -0.88 -10.54
CA HIS A 126 -8.45 -2.22 -10.46
C HIS A 126 -8.54 -2.72 -9.01
N ALA A 127 -9.54 -3.58 -8.74
CA ALA A 127 -9.77 -4.14 -7.41
C ALA A 127 -8.57 -4.98 -6.91
N GLU A 128 -7.76 -5.52 -7.81
CA GLU A 128 -6.54 -6.28 -7.48
C GLU A 128 -5.43 -5.41 -6.85
N ASN A 129 -5.43 -4.10 -7.12
CA ASN A 129 -4.46 -3.14 -6.58
C ASN A 129 -4.92 -2.53 -5.25
N MET A 130 -6.06 -2.98 -4.73
CA MET A 130 -6.69 -2.47 -3.52
C MET A 130 -6.95 -3.59 -2.51
N ILE A 131 -6.60 -3.36 -1.26
CA ILE A 131 -6.96 -4.23 -0.14
C ILE A 131 -8.07 -3.56 0.67
N ALA A 132 -9.15 -4.30 0.91
CA ALA A 132 -10.17 -3.90 1.87
C ALA A 132 -9.67 -4.18 3.29
N HIS A 133 -9.54 -3.13 4.09
CA HIS A 133 -9.13 -3.23 5.49
C HIS A 133 -10.10 -2.43 6.36
N ARG A 134 -11.10 -3.11 6.93
CA ARG A 134 -12.20 -2.48 7.69
C ARG A 134 -12.93 -1.44 6.82
N SER A 135 -13.03 -0.20 7.28
CA SER A 135 -13.60 0.93 6.56
C SER A 135 -12.66 1.55 5.52
N SER A 136 -11.42 1.06 5.39
CA SER A 136 -10.38 1.69 4.57
C SER A 136 -10.12 0.92 3.27
N PRO A 137 -10.35 1.54 2.10
CA PRO A 137 -9.82 1.07 0.83
C PRO A 137 -8.35 1.48 0.69
N VAL A 138 -7.46 0.49 0.81
CA VAL A 138 -6.01 0.71 0.82
C VAL A 138 -5.42 0.38 -0.54
N ILE A 139 -4.83 1.36 -1.23
CA ILE A 139 -4.15 1.08 -2.50
C ILE A 139 -2.74 0.59 -2.23
N VAL A 140 -2.50 -0.65 -2.63
CA VAL A 140 -1.23 -1.34 -2.36
C VAL A 140 -0.31 -1.36 -3.56
N ASP A 141 -0.76 -1.02 -4.77
CA ASP A 141 0.10 -0.86 -5.94
C ASP A 141 -0.16 0.46 -6.67
N CYS A 142 0.75 1.42 -6.49
CA CYS A 142 0.63 2.75 -7.10
C CYS A 142 1.23 2.83 -8.51
N GLU A 143 2.05 1.86 -8.94
CA GLU A 143 2.70 1.91 -10.27
C GLU A 143 1.67 1.78 -11.40
N THR A 144 0.70 0.89 -11.20
CA THR A 144 -0.40 0.65 -12.15
C THR A 144 -1.29 1.88 -12.31
N LEU A 145 -1.45 2.69 -11.26
CA LEU A 145 -2.30 3.88 -11.31
C LEU A 145 -1.84 4.94 -12.32
N PHE A 146 -0.53 5.07 -12.55
CA PHE A 146 0.06 6.12 -13.39
C PHE A 146 0.72 5.61 -14.67
N THR A 147 0.56 4.32 -14.97
CA THR A 147 1.09 3.75 -16.21
C THR A 147 0.15 4.10 -17.36
N THR A 148 0.60 4.92 -18.30
CA THR A 148 -0.11 5.11 -19.57
C THR A 148 -0.16 3.78 -20.33
N LYS A 149 -1.37 3.27 -20.60
CA LYS A 149 -1.56 2.28 -21.66
C LYS A 149 -1.10 2.93 -22.97
N ASN A 150 0.04 2.47 -23.47
CA ASN A 150 0.51 2.80 -24.82
C ASN A 150 -0.48 2.26 -25.86
#